data_AF-A0A7X3MCL1-F1
#
_entry.id   AF-A0A7X3MCL1-F1
#
_cell.length_a   1.000
_cell.length_b   1.000
_cell.length_c   1.000
_cell.angle_alpha   90.00
_cell.angle_beta   90.00
_cell.angle_gamma   90.00
#
_symmetry.space_group_name_H-M   'P 1'
#
loop_
_entity.id
_entity.type
_entity.pdbx_description
1 polymer ?
#
loop_
_entity_poly.entity_id
_entity_poly.type
_entity_poly.pdbx_seq_one_letter_code
_entity_poly.pdbx_strand_id
1 'polypeptide(L)'
;MENLKSNIDRYMELKGIRMYSHLLVDIAHELGIKGQEAYKFADKEKSNFSKMLKGERSLKYDFIIPLEKIFGISLARLLYEDAYKLPAEKGNVPFNKGFRYYAYLDDPKLYKDEFDVLLTNDGKSILTQTDEFGKNFLDYVVEYHSVNGVRYLHDEYGIKLKWSHNQFEFRKDKGITWIHFENGIEFARLVASMNDVELFNNIYDSYNMFFTNGHYATEDCIFCQDEYLEIMLDNDDLFNSIFEIKPYELKMGNIGRRKKQVDSITYRSINPIINNCLRYALKHLDKYKHKAIDILKFGINYNRRIDGEVDFNDYYVCNELGGLKNFRNEDYYDIIIIVDVEVNDDEVKSLINRLLEFNKLK
;
A
#
# COMPACT_ATOMS: atom_id res chain seq x y z
N MET A 1 30.32 17.95 0.03
CA MET A 1 29.98 17.65 1.44
C MET A 1 30.99 18.34 2.35
N GLU A 2 31.02 19.68 2.42
CA GLU A 2 32.09 20.38 3.15
C GLU A 2 31.96 20.29 4.69
N ASN A 3 30.81 19.87 5.23
CA ASN A 3 30.55 19.91 6.68
C ASN A 3 30.35 18.55 7.37
N LEU A 4 30.39 17.41 6.67
CA LEU A 4 30.12 16.08 7.25
C LEU A 4 31.11 15.73 8.38
N LYS A 5 32.42 15.96 8.15
CA LYS A 5 33.45 15.70 9.17
C LYS A 5 33.25 16.57 10.41
N SER A 6 33.09 17.88 10.23
CA SER A 6 32.88 18.82 11.33
C SER A 6 31.66 18.45 12.18
N ASN A 7 30.57 18.04 11.52
CA ASN A 7 29.35 17.62 12.19
C ASN A 7 29.53 16.29 12.94
N ILE A 8 30.14 15.28 12.33
CA ILE A 8 30.44 14.01 13.02
C ILE A 8 31.35 14.25 14.23
N ASP A 9 32.37 15.09 14.10
CA ASP A 9 33.29 15.43 15.19
C ASP A 9 32.54 16.05 16.38
N ARG A 10 31.65 17.01 16.10
CA ARG A 10 30.79 17.64 17.11
C ARG A 10 29.91 16.63 17.83
N TYR A 11 29.26 15.71 17.11
CA TYR A 11 28.37 14.74 17.75
C TYR A 11 29.12 13.61 18.46
N MET A 12 30.31 13.24 17.99
CA MET A 12 31.22 12.36 18.73
C MET A 12 31.63 12.98 20.07
N GLU A 13 31.94 14.27 20.09
CA GLU A 13 32.24 14.99 21.33
C GLU A 13 31.04 14.97 22.29
N LEU A 14 29.84 15.31 21.80
CA LEU A 14 28.60 15.30 22.60
C LEU A 14 28.25 13.91 23.16
N LYS A 15 28.59 12.84 22.43
CA LYS A 15 28.34 11.44 22.85
C LYS A 15 29.52 10.82 23.59
N GLY A 16 30.61 11.56 23.80
CA GLY A 16 31.81 11.05 24.46
C GLY A 16 32.60 9.99 23.66
N ILE A 17 32.38 9.91 22.34
CA ILE A 17 33.06 8.97 21.45
C ILE A 17 34.42 9.56 21.07
N ARG A 18 35.49 8.99 21.62
CA ARG A 18 36.85 9.58 21.53
C ARG A 18 37.56 9.37 20.18
N MET A 19 37.16 8.37 19.40
CA MET A 19 37.86 7.98 18.18
C MET A 19 36.90 7.49 17.10
N TYR A 20 37.21 7.74 15.83
CA TYR A 20 36.41 7.20 14.72
C TYR A 20 36.40 5.67 14.67
N SER A 21 37.44 5.01 15.19
CA SER A 21 37.43 3.55 15.32
C SER A 21 36.35 3.08 16.30
N HIS A 22 36.10 3.83 17.38
CA HIS A 22 34.99 3.52 18.29
C HIS A 22 33.64 3.76 17.62
N LEU A 23 33.50 4.88 16.90
CA LEU A 23 32.29 5.13 16.10
C LEU A 23 32.02 4.00 15.09
N LEU A 24 33.05 3.51 14.41
CA LEU A 24 32.92 2.40 13.45
C LEU A 24 32.57 1.08 14.14
N VAL A 25 33.04 0.84 15.36
CA VAL A 25 32.63 -0.31 16.18
C VAL A 25 31.17 -0.17 16.60
N ASP A 26 30.73 1.01 17.00
CA ASP A 26 29.33 1.28 17.34
C ASP A 26 28.43 1.10 16.10
N ILE A 27 28.89 1.54 14.93
CA ILE A 27 28.19 1.29 13.65
C ILE A 27 28.09 -0.22 13.38
N ALA A 28 29.17 -0.97 13.61
CA ALA A 28 29.17 -2.42 13.42
C ALA A 28 28.15 -3.11 14.34
N HIS A 29 28.07 -2.67 15.60
CA HIS A 29 27.08 -3.18 16.56
C HIS A 29 25.65 -2.91 16.11
N GLU A 30 25.35 -1.71 15.62
CA GLU A 30 24.03 -1.36 15.07
C GLU A 30 23.69 -2.14 13.79
N LEU A 31 24.69 -2.60 13.05
CA LEU A 31 24.55 -3.52 11.92
C LEU A 31 24.45 -4.99 12.34
N GLY A 32 24.41 -5.29 13.64
CA GLY A 32 24.29 -6.64 14.17
C GLY A 32 25.61 -7.43 14.22
N ILE A 33 26.75 -6.82 13.89
CA ILE A 33 28.07 -7.45 13.95
C ILE A 33 28.57 -7.40 15.39
N LYS A 34 28.91 -8.54 15.98
CA LYS A 34 29.23 -8.66 17.42
C LYS A 34 30.67 -9.13 17.66
N GLY A 35 31.18 -8.83 18.86
CA GLY A 35 32.47 -9.34 19.34
C GLY A 35 33.65 -8.90 18.49
N GLN A 36 34.62 -9.78 18.28
CA GLN A 36 35.86 -9.47 17.55
C GLN A 36 35.63 -9.09 16.08
N GLU A 37 34.48 -9.45 15.50
CA GLU A 37 34.15 -9.10 14.11
C GLU A 37 33.84 -7.61 13.95
N ALA A 38 33.30 -6.95 14.98
CA ALA A 38 33.07 -5.50 14.96
C ALA A 38 34.37 -4.71 14.84
N TYR A 39 35.43 -5.16 15.50
CA TYR A 39 36.76 -4.56 15.40
C TYR A 39 37.39 -4.79 14.02
N LYS A 40 37.27 -6.00 13.46
CA LYS A 40 37.72 -6.29 12.09
C LYS A 40 36.98 -5.44 11.04
N PHE A 41 35.68 -5.26 11.22
CA PHE A 41 34.87 -4.37 10.40
C PHE A 41 35.39 -2.92 10.48
N ALA A 42 35.62 -2.41 11.69
CA ALA A 42 36.11 -1.06 11.90
C ALA A 42 37.49 -0.84 11.24
N ASP A 43 38.41 -1.81 11.35
CA ASP A 43 39.72 -1.73 10.71
C ASP A 43 39.61 -1.74 9.18
N LYS A 44 38.74 -2.57 8.61
CA LYS A 44 38.49 -2.64 7.17
C LYS A 44 37.88 -1.33 6.64
N GLU A 45 36.96 -0.73 7.37
CA GLU A 45 36.22 0.45 6.93
C GLU A 45 36.92 1.78 7.24
N LYS A 46 37.94 1.79 8.09
CA LYS A 46 38.65 3.01 8.51
C LYS A 46 39.11 3.89 7.34
N SER A 47 39.76 3.30 6.33
CA SER A 47 40.22 4.06 5.16
C SER A 47 39.05 4.56 4.31
N ASN A 48 37.97 3.79 4.18
CA ASN A 48 36.81 4.18 3.39
C ASN A 48 36.07 5.33 4.10
N PHE A 49 35.87 5.20 5.40
CA PHE A 49 35.22 6.20 6.23
C PHE A 49 36.01 7.52 6.24
N SER A 50 37.34 7.47 6.34
CA SER A 50 38.16 8.69 6.21
C SER A 50 37.96 9.42 4.87
N LYS A 51 37.81 8.68 3.77
CA LYS A 51 37.51 9.27 2.45
C LYS A 51 36.11 9.88 2.41
N MET A 52 35.13 9.28 3.10
CA MET A 52 33.78 9.84 3.23
C MET A 52 33.79 11.17 3.98
N LEU A 53 34.51 11.22 5.10
CA LEU A 53 34.65 12.44 5.91
C LEU A 53 35.30 13.60 5.12
N LYS A 54 36.24 13.29 4.23
CA LYS A 54 36.89 14.26 3.33
C LYS A 54 36.05 14.64 2.10
N GLY A 55 34.89 14.00 1.91
CA GLY A 55 34.06 14.19 0.71
C GLY A 55 34.63 13.53 -0.56
N GLU A 56 35.70 12.73 -0.45
CA GLU A 56 36.29 11.97 -1.56
C GLU A 56 35.42 10.76 -1.95
N ARG A 57 34.48 10.36 -1.08
CA ARG A 57 33.48 9.31 -1.32
C ARG A 57 32.13 9.70 -0.72
N SER A 58 31.04 9.21 -1.30
CA SER A 58 29.71 9.29 -0.71
C SER A 58 29.65 8.49 0.59
N LEU A 59 28.84 8.97 1.55
CA LEU A 59 28.53 8.19 2.75
C LEU A 59 27.81 6.90 2.34
N LYS A 60 28.26 5.76 2.88
CA LYS A 60 27.60 4.47 2.64
C LYS A 60 26.17 4.49 3.17
N TYR A 61 25.23 3.95 2.39
CA TYR A 61 23.83 3.84 2.78
C TYR A 61 23.66 3.10 4.11
N ASP A 62 24.36 1.96 4.25
CA ASP A 62 24.31 1.13 5.47
C ASP A 62 24.83 1.86 6.72
N PHE A 63 25.53 2.99 6.59
CA PHE A 63 26.03 3.75 7.75
C PHE A 63 25.02 4.78 8.22
N ILE A 64 24.00 5.10 7.42
CA ILE A 64 23.04 6.18 7.71
C ILE A 64 22.27 5.86 8.98
N ILE A 65 21.53 4.75 9.03
CA ILE A 65 20.73 4.37 10.20
C ILE A 65 21.60 4.21 11.46
N PRO A 66 22.75 3.51 11.42
CA PRO A 66 23.66 3.46 12.57
C PRO A 66 24.11 4.83 13.07
N LEU A 67 24.53 5.73 12.17
CA LEU A 67 24.96 7.09 12.54
C LEU A 67 23.82 7.89 13.16
N GLU A 68 22.61 7.77 12.60
CA GLU A 68 21.42 8.42 13.14
C GLU A 68 21.09 7.93 14.55
N LYS A 69 21.22 6.62 14.81
CA LYS A 69 21.00 6.03 16.14
C LYS A 69 22.06 6.44 17.16
N ILE A 70 23.34 6.32 16.80
CA ILE A 70 24.47 6.63 17.68
C ILE A 70 24.43 8.10 18.09
N PHE A 71 24.19 9.00 17.14
CA PHE A 71 24.18 10.43 17.39
C PHE A 71 22.82 10.96 17.84
N GLY A 72 21.73 10.25 17.57
CA GLY A 72 20.37 10.68 17.90
C GLY A 72 19.92 11.88 17.10
N ILE A 73 20.26 11.93 15.80
CA ILE A 73 19.95 13.02 14.85
C ILE A 73 19.74 12.45 13.45
N SER A 74 18.98 13.12 12.58
CA SER A 74 18.84 12.70 11.18
C SER A 74 20.11 12.94 10.35
N LEU A 75 20.22 12.24 9.22
CA LEU A 75 21.26 12.46 8.25
C LEU A 75 21.26 13.90 7.72
N ALA A 76 20.10 14.51 7.47
CA ALA A 76 20.03 15.91 7.09
C ALA A 76 20.74 16.84 8.09
N ARG A 77 20.60 16.59 9.41
CA ARG A 77 21.28 17.37 10.46
C ARG A 77 22.78 17.04 10.57
N LEU A 78 23.19 15.83 10.19
CA LEU A 78 24.60 15.46 10.02
C LEU A 78 25.24 16.16 8.80
N LEU A 79 24.46 16.43 7.75
CA LEU A 79 24.97 16.98 6.50
C LEU A 79 24.91 18.51 6.44
N TYR A 80 23.89 19.14 7.03
CA TYR A 80 23.63 20.58 6.89
C TYR A 80 23.42 21.26 8.25
N GLU A 81 24.33 22.17 8.61
CA GLU A 81 24.31 22.88 9.89
C GLU A 81 23.12 23.85 10.00
N ASP A 82 22.75 24.47 8.89
CA ASP A 82 21.69 25.48 8.78
C ASP A 82 20.31 24.93 8.43
N ALA A 83 20.13 23.59 8.37
CA ALA A 83 18.85 22.99 7.95
C ALA A 83 17.62 23.50 8.73
N TYR A 84 17.80 24.17 9.88
CA TYR A 84 16.73 24.92 10.53
C TYR A 84 17.29 26.07 11.43
N LYS A 85 17.26 27.33 10.98
CA LYS A 85 17.35 28.57 11.79
C LYS A 85 16.02 29.35 11.60
N LEU A 86 15.38 29.92 12.63
CA LEU A 86 13.90 30.05 12.70
C LEU A 86 13.32 31.48 12.88
N PRO A 87 12.03 31.77 13.30
CA PRO A 87 11.13 31.30 14.39
C PRO A 87 10.58 29.91 14.71
N ALA A 88 11.04 29.22 15.76
CA ALA A 88 10.41 28.11 16.55
C ALA A 88 11.53 27.26 17.20
N GLU A 89 12.39 27.84 18.04
CA GLU A 89 13.82 27.49 17.86
C GLU A 89 14.31 26.19 18.54
N LYS A 90 14.33 25.10 17.76
CA LYS A 90 15.16 23.85 17.68
C LYS A 90 15.90 23.25 18.89
N GLY A 91 16.21 24.02 19.92
CA GLY A 91 16.96 23.55 21.08
C GLY A 91 16.13 22.70 22.03
N ASN A 92 14.80 22.80 21.96
CA ASN A 92 13.92 22.33 23.03
C ASN A 92 12.77 21.44 22.57
N VAL A 93 12.80 20.91 21.35
CA VAL A 93 11.91 19.81 20.98
C VAL A 93 12.73 18.53 21.14
N PRO A 94 12.40 17.65 22.11
CA PRO A 94 13.04 16.35 22.21
C PRO A 94 13.02 15.65 20.86
N PHE A 95 14.13 15.00 20.50
CA PHE A 95 14.20 14.12 19.34
C PHE A 95 13.03 13.14 19.40
N ASN A 96 12.06 13.35 18.52
CA ASN A 96 11.08 12.35 18.19
C ASN A 96 11.72 11.53 17.08
N LYS A 97 11.93 10.23 17.33
CA LYS A 97 12.40 9.26 16.33
C LYS A 97 11.67 9.55 15.01
N GLY A 98 12.38 9.66 13.89
CA GLY A 98 11.72 9.91 12.60
C GLY A 98 10.81 8.73 12.23
N PHE A 99 9.75 8.96 11.46
CA PHE A 99 8.83 7.88 11.05
C PHE A 99 9.53 6.69 10.38
N ARG A 100 10.66 6.95 9.69
CA ARG A 100 11.60 5.95 9.15
C ARG A 100 12.09 4.93 10.20
N TYR A 101 12.40 5.38 11.41
CA TYR A 101 12.91 4.53 12.49
C TYR A 101 11.89 3.46 12.90
N TYR A 102 10.61 3.83 12.92
CA TYR A 102 9.55 2.91 13.32
C TYR A 102 9.29 1.86 12.25
N ALA A 103 9.26 2.26 10.98
CA ALA A 103 9.21 1.33 9.86
C ALA A 103 10.39 0.34 9.88
N TYR A 104 11.59 0.82 10.20
CA TYR A 104 12.79 -0.03 10.28
C TYR A 104 12.76 -1.03 11.44
N LEU A 105 12.34 -0.60 12.64
CA LEU A 105 12.26 -1.50 13.79
C LEU A 105 11.06 -2.45 13.72
N ASP A 106 9.99 -2.00 13.06
CA ASP A 106 8.72 -2.73 12.91
C ASP A 106 8.17 -3.26 14.25
N ASP A 107 8.31 -2.48 15.32
CA ASP A 107 7.90 -2.88 16.68
C ASP A 107 6.46 -2.40 16.96
N PRO A 108 5.49 -3.32 17.18
CA PRO A 108 4.10 -2.96 17.46
C PRO A 108 3.91 -2.04 18.65
N LYS A 109 4.75 -2.18 19.69
CA LYS A 109 4.65 -1.37 20.91
C LYS A 109 5.13 0.05 20.64
N LEU A 110 6.21 0.21 19.88
CA LEU A 110 6.71 1.54 19.52
C LEU A 110 5.74 2.32 18.64
N TYR A 111 4.99 1.64 17.77
CA TYR A 111 3.94 2.29 17.00
C TYR A 111 2.85 2.91 17.89
N LYS A 112 2.35 2.16 18.87
CA LYS A 112 1.27 2.62 19.76
C LYS A 112 1.74 3.61 20.82
N ASP A 113 2.89 3.34 21.44
CA ASP A 113 3.35 4.10 22.59
C ASP A 113 4.05 5.42 22.19
N GLU A 114 4.68 5.44 21.02
CA GLU A 114 5.51 6.57 20.60
C GLU A 114 5.09 7.17 19.26
N PHE A 115 4.86 6.37 18.20
CA PHE A 115 4.54 6.89 16.86
C PHE A 115 3.24 7.71 16.83
N ASP A 116 2.19 7.24 17.51
CA ASP A 116 0.89 7.92 17.60
C ASP A 116 0.97 9.32 18.23
N VAL A 117 1.98 9.56 19.07
CA VAL A 117 2.19 10.80 19.82
C VAL A 117 3.09 11.78 19.03
N LEU A 118 3.69 11.33 17.91
CA LEU A 118 4.52 12.17 17.06
C LEU A 118 3.65 13.13 16.26
N LEU A 119 3.66 14.39 16.70
CA LEU A 119 3.11 15.49 15.94
C LEU A 119 4.24 16.32 15.35
N THR A 120 3.96 16.89 14.18
CA THR A 120 4.78 17.96 13.59
C THR A 120 4.74 19.21 14.45
N ASN A 121 5.64 20.15 14.19
CA ASN A 121 5.71 21.43 14.92
C ASN A 121 4.40 22.25 14.82
N ASP A 122 3.56 22.02 13.80
CA ASP A 122 2.24 22.63 13.64
C ASP A 122 1.09 21.74 14.19
N GLY A 123 1.42 20.69 14.94
CA GLY A 123 0.46 19.82 15.63
C GLY A 123 -0.24 18.81 14.73
N LYS A 124 0.23 18.60 13.49
CA LYS A 124 -0.35 17.66 12.53
C LYS A 124 0.31 16.28 12.64
N SER A 125 -0.39 15.27 12.12
CA SER A 125 0.12 13.90 12.05
C SER A 125 1.43 13.85 11.25
N ILE A 126 2.39 13.07 11.74
CA ILE A 126 3.64 12.82 11.03
C ILE A 126 3.42 11.99 9.75
N LEU A 127 2.30 11.25 9.63
CA LEU A 127 2.00 10.43 8.45
C LEU A 127 1.93 11.22 7.14
N THR A 128 1.49 12.47 7.17
CA THR A 128 1.38 13.30 5.96
C THR A 128 2.67 13.99 5.59
N GLN A 129 3.73 13.79 6.36
CA GLN A 129 4.99 14.46 6.12
C GLN A 129 5.88 13.61 5.22
N THR A 130 6.63 14.32 4.39
CA THR A 130 7.79 13.77 3.72
C THR A 130 9.04 14.20 4.46
N ASP A 131 10.06 13.35 4.42
CA ASP A 131 11.38 13.67 4.95
C ASP A 131 12.25 14.42 3.92
N GLU A 132 13.53 14.62 4.23
CA GLU A 132 14.48 15.29 3.34
C GLU A 132 14.69 14.58 1.98
N PHE A 133 14.26 13.32 1.84
CA PHE A 133 14.34 12.56 0.59
C PHE A 133 13.03 12.58 -0.19
N GLY A 134 12.01 13.30 0.30
CA GLY A 134 10.68 13.31 -0.29
C GLY A 134 9.88 12.04 -0.02
N LYS A 135 10.34 11.17 0.90
CA LYS A 135 9.66 9.92 1.26
C LYS A 135 8.75 10.12 2.45
N ASN A 136 7.57 9.51 2.41
CA ASN A 136 6.63 9.46 3.53
C ASN A 136 6.76 8.14 4.30
N PHE A 137 5.91 7.93 5.31
CA PHE A 137 5.94 6.71 6.11
C PHE A 137 5.62 5.44 5.32
N LEU A 138 4.67 5.48 4.36
CA LEU A 138 4.35 4.32 3.52
C LEU A 138 5.55 3.88 2.68
N ASP A 139 6.36 4.82 2.18
CA ASP A 139 7.56 4.50 1.42
C ASP A 139 8.51 3.64 2.26
N TYR A 140 8.68 3.98 3.54
CA TYR A 140 9.53 3.20 4.44
C TYR A 140 8.89 1.91 4.93
N VAL A 141 7.56 1.86 5.06
CA VAL A 141 6.84 0.61 5.34
C VAL A 141 7.11 -0.40 4.23
N VAL A 142 7.05 0.02 2.97
CA VAL A 142 7.41 -0.81 1.81
C VAL A 142 8.90 -1.13 1.81
N GLU A 143 9.77 -0.12 1.90
CA GLU A 143 11.23 -0.30 1.81
C GLU A 143 11.76 -1.29 2.86
N TYR A 144 11.26 -1.21 4.09
CA TYR A 144 11.68 -2.08 5.19
C TYR A 144 10.79 -3.30 5.41
N HIS A 145 9.80 -3.53 4.54
CA HIS A 145 8.87 -4.66 4.65
C HIS A 145 8.21 -4.74 6.05
N SER A 146 7.77 -3.58 6.55
CA SER A 146 7.27 -3.39 7.91
C SER A 146 5.84 -3.92 8.04
N VAL A 147 5.69 -5.21 8.33
CA VAL A 147 4.38 -5.87 8.41
C VAL A 147 3.57 -5.40 9.63
N ASN A 148 4.21 -5.09 10.76
CA ASN A 148 3.51 -4.51 11.89
C ASN A 148 3.12 -3.05 11.61
N GLY A 149 3.91 -2.33 10.80
CA GLY A 149 3.56 -1.02 10.26
C GLY A 149 2.28 -1.06 9.44
N VAL A 150 2.11 -2.04 8.55
CA VAL A 150 0.85 -2.25 7.81
C VAL A 150 -0.32 -2.46 8.76
N ARG A 151 -0.20 -3.38 9.72
CA ARG A 151 -1.29 -3.68 10.68
C ARG A 151 -1.65 -2.45 11.50
N TYR A 152 -0.65 -1.70 11.95
CA TYR A 152 -0.86 -0.48 12.69
C TYR A 152 -1.60 0.60 11.88
N LEU A 153 -1.22 0.81 10.61
CA LEU A 153 -1.93 1.74 9.73
C LEU A 153 -3.39 1.33 9.48
N HIS A 154 -3.65 0.02 9.41
CA HIS A 154 -5.00 -0.51 9.30
C HIS A 154 -5.80 -0.33 10.60
N ASP A 155 -5.26 -0.75 11.73
CA ASP A 155 -6.00 -0.82 12.99
C ASP A 155 -6.23 0.57 13.61
N GLU A 156 -5.22 1.45 13.55
CA GLU A 156 -5.27 2.76 14.22
C GLU A 156 -5.69 3.90 13.28
N TYR A 157 -5.38 3.77 11.98
CA TYR A 157 -5.70 4.79 10.99
C TYR A 157 -6.70 4.35 9.93
N GLY A 158 -7.16 3.10 9.94
CA GLY A 158 -8.18 2.63 8.98
C GLY A 158 -7.76 2.80 7.53
N ILE A 159 -6.47 2.58 7.20
CA ILE A 159 -5.94 2.78 5.85
C ILE A 159 -6.79 2.06 4.80
N LYS A 160 -7.27 2.79 3.79
CA LYS A 160 -8.01 2.22 2.66
C LYS A 160 -7.61 2.91 1.38
N LEU A 161 -7.42 2.14 0.32
CA LEU A 161 -7.35 2.68 -1.03
C LEU A 161 -8.74 3.20 -1.43
N LYS A 162 -8.81 4.46 -1.82
CA LYS A 162 -10.03 5.13 -2.25
C LYS A 162 -9.72 5.94 -3.50
N TRP A 163 -10.73 6.04 -4.37
CA TRP A 163 -10.70 6.79 -5.63
C TRP A 163 -9.78 6.20 -6.70
N SER A 164 -9.99 6.64 -7.94
CA SER A 164 -9.31 6.12 -9.13
C SER A 164 -7.86 6.55 -9.26
N HIS A 165 -7.44 7.58 -8.51
CA HIS A 165 -6.07 8.12 -8.53
C HIS A 165 -5.15 7.45 -7.50
N ASN A 166 -5.49 6.23 -7.06
CA ASN A 166 -4.70 5.40 -6.14
C ASN A 166 -4.31 6.12 -4.83
N GLN A 167 -5.23 6.87 -4.23
CA GLN A 167 -4.97 7.60 -2.99
C GLN A 167 -5.36 6.75 -1.78
N PHE A 168 -4.51 6.75 -0.77
CA PHE A 168 -4.84 6.10 0.51
C PHE A 168 -5.52 7.11 1.44
N GLU A 169 -6.72 6.74 1.86
CA GLU A 169 -7.49 7.40 2.90
C GLU A 169 -7.04 6.87 4.26
N PHE A 170 -6.82 7.78 5.20
CA PHE A 170 -6.59 7.49 6.61
C PHE A 170 -7.64 8.22 7.44
N ARG A 171 -8.29 7.48 8.34
CA ARG A 171 -9.31 7.96 9.27
C ARG A 171 -8.80 7.75 10.68
N LYS A 172 -8.22 8.80 11.24
CA LYS A 172 -7.93 8.90 12.67
C LYS A 172 -8.58 10.17 13.21
N ASP A 173 -9.24 10.04 14.35
CA ASP A 173 -10.07 11.09 14.95
C ASP A 173 -11.21 11.61 14.03
N LYS A 174 -11.59 12.89 14.15
CA LYS A 174 -12.66 13.52 13.34
C LYS A 174 -12.19 13.95 11.93
N GLY A 175 -10.95 13.61 11.54
CA GLY A 175 -10.33 14.05 10.31
C GLY A 175 -10.20 12.93 9.27
N ILE A 176 -10.17 13.32 8.00
CA ILE A 176 -9.76 12.42 6.91
C ILE A 176 -8.48 12.96 6.30
N THR A 177 -7.48 12.10 6.21
CA THR A 177 -6.18 12.38 5.62
C THR A 177 -6.02 11.58 4.34
N TRP A 178 -5.44 12.21 3.32
CA TRP A 178 -5.20 11.58 2.02
C TRP A 178 -3.71 11.63 1.74
N ILE A 179 -3.14 10.48 1.39
CA ILE A 179 -1.76 10.40 0.92
C ILE A 179 -1.79 9.87 -0.51
N HIS A 180 -1.20 10.64 -1.42
CA HIS A 180 -0.86 10.13 -2.74
C HIS A 180 0.42 9.32 -2.62
N PHE A 181 0.38 8.09 -3.11
CA PHE A 181 1.45 7.14 -2.90
C PHE A 181 1.74 6.39 -4.21
N GLU A 182 2.89 6.68 -4.79
CA GLU A 182 3.28 6.15 -6.10
C GLU A 182 3.61 4.66 -6.04
N ASN A 183 4.11 4.16 -4.91
CA ASN A 183 4.52 2.76 -4.73
C ASN A 183 3.36 1.82 -4.34
N GLY A 184 2.14 2.11 -4.80
CA GLY A 184 0.92 1.38 -4.42
C GLY A 184 0.93 -0.11 -4.74
N ILE A 185 1.60 -0.52 -5.83
CA ILE A 185 1.80 -1.93 -6.21
C ILE A 185 2.74 -2.64 -5.23
N GLU A 186 3.87 -2.04 -4.88
CA GLU A 186 4.81 -2.65 -3.93
C GLU A 186 4.22 -2.76 -2.54
N PHE A 187 3.38 -1.79 -2.14
CA PHE A 187 2.57 -1.95 -0.93
C PHE A 187 1.57 -3.09 -1.04
N ALA A 188 0.91 -3.28 -2.19
CA ALA A 188 0.01 -4.42 -2.39
C ALA A 188 0.77 -5.74 -2.29
N ARG A 189 1.98 -5.84 -2.84
CA ARG A 189 2.85 -7.01 -2.70
C ARG A 189 3.20 -7.27 -1.23
N LEU A 190 3.56 -6.24 -0.48
CA LEU A 190 3.82 -6.36 0.95
C LEU A 190 2.59 -6.87 1.72
N VAL A 191 1.42 -6.25 1.52
CA VAL A 191 0.19 -6.69 2.20
C VAL A 191 -0.18 -8.13 1.82
N ALA A 192 -0.08 -8.49 0.53
CA ALA A 192 -0.33 -9.86 0.08
C ALA A 192 0.63 -10.87 0.71
N SER A 193 1.92 -10.50 0.92
CA SER A 193 2.91 -11.37 1.55
C SER A 193 2.61 -11.71 3.02
N MET A 194 1.73 -10.93 3.67
CA MET A 194 1.29 -11.18 5.04
C MET A 194 0.30 -12.35 5.13
N ASN A 195 -0.19 -12.87 3.99
CA ASN A 195 -1.19 -13.95 3.89
C ASN A 195 -2.44 -13.70 4.75
N ASP A 196 -2.86 -12.43 4.80
CA ASP A 196 -4.05 -11.97 5.52
C ASP A 196 -5.05 -11.41 4.50
N VAL A 197 -5.89 -12.30 3.97
CA VAL A 197 -6.85 -11.99 2.89
C VAL A 197 -7.87 -10.95 3.32
N GLU A 198 -8.30 -10.98 4.59
CA GLU A 198 -9.26 -10.03 5.13
C GLU A 198 -8.63 -8.63 5.18
N LEU A 199 -7.41 -8.53 5.72
CA LEU A 199 -6.65 -7.27 5.73
C LEU A 199 -6.43 -6.73 4.31
N PHE A 200 -5.99 -7.58 3.38
CA PHE A 200 -5.75 -7.19 1.99
C PHE A 200 -7.02 -6.63 1.35
N ASN A 201 -8.14 -7.36 1.41
CA ASN A 201 -9.41 -6.94 0.83
C ASN A 201 -10.02 -5.71 1.57
N ASN A 202 -9.68 -5.50 2.84
CA ASN A 202 -10.11 -4.32 3.59
C ASN A 202 -9.40 -3.05 3.13
N ILE A 203 -8.09 -3.13 2.90
CA ILE A 203 -7.26 -2.04 2.41
C ILE A 203 -7.56 -1.77 0.92
N TYR A 204 -7.56 -2.81 0.09
CA TYR A 204 -7.80 -2.75 -1.36
C TYR A 204 -9.27 -3.06 -1.69
N ASP A 205 -10.13 -2.15 -1.27
CA ASP A 205 -11.59 -2.27 -1.34
C ASP A 205 -12.16 -2.01 -2.74
N SER A 206 -12.07 -3.02 -3.61
CA SER A 206 -12.61 -3.01 -4.98
C SER A 206 -14.13 -2.77 -5.02
N TYR A 207 -14.86 -3.25 -4.01
CA TYR A 207 -16.31 -3.05 -3.87
C TYR A 207 -16.67 -1.57 -3.72
N ASN A 208 -15.96 -0.84 -2.86
CA ASN A 208 -16.17 0.59 -2.73
C ASN A 208 -15.98 1.31 -4.06
N MET A 209 -14.89 0.99 -4.78
CA MET A 209 -14.59 1.61 -6.07
C MET A 209 -15.69 1.35 -7.08
N PHE A 210 -16.10 0.10 -7.21
CA PHE A 210 -17.16 -0.30 -8.12
C PHE A 210 -18.49 0.36 -7.78
N PHE A 211 -18.97 0.27 -6.54
CA PHE A 211 -20.32 0.77 -6.20
C PHE A 211 -20.38 2.30 -6.07
N THR A 212 -19.25 2.98 -5.88
CA THR A 212 -19.22 4.46 -5.83
C THR A 212 -19.15 5.07 -7.23
N ASN A 213 -18.36 4.49 -8.14
CA ASN A 213 -18.06 5.10 -9.44
C ASN A 213 -18.74 4.36 -10.61
N GLY A 214 -19.01 3.06 -10.46
CA GLY A 214 -19.53 2.21 -11.52
C GLY A 214 -18.48 1.70 -12.51
N HIS A 215 -17.23 2.07 -12.31
CA HIS A 215 -16.07 1.68 -13.10
C HIS A 215 -14.81 2.08 -12.31
N TYR A 216 -13.62 1.66 -12.72
CA TYR A 216 -12.38 2.07 -12.06
C TYR A 216 -11.85 3.44 -12.52
N ALA A 217 -12.64 4.19 -13.29
CA ALA A 217 -12.40 5.53 -13.84
C ALA A 217 -11.23 5.71 -14.80
N THR A 218 -10.10 5.06 -14.55
CA THR A 218 -8.88 5.19 -15.36
C THR A 218 -8.18 3.84 -15.46
N GLU A 219 -7.49 3.60 -16.58
CA GLU A 219 -6.56 2.46 -16.71
C GLU A 219 -5.43 2.54 -15.68
N ASP A 220 -5.11 3.76 -15.20
CA ASP A 220 -4.12 4.00 -14.14
C ASP A 220 -4.58 3.51 -12.76
N CYS A 221 -5.86 3.18 -12.56
CA CYS A 221 -6.33 2.67 -11.27
C CYS A 221 -5.67 1.32 -10.98
N ILE A 222 -5.21 1.10 -9.75
CA ILE A 222 -4.46 -0.11 -9.38
C ILE A 222 -5.24 -1.40 -9.71
N PHE A 223 -6.57 -1.37 -9.62
CA PHE A 223 -7.45 -2.51 -9.93
C PHE A 223 -7.48 -2.87 -11.43
N CYS A 224 -6.92 -2.03 -12.29
CA CYS A 224 -6.72 -2.26 -13.72
C CYS A 224 -5.28 -2.62 -14.08
N GLN A 225 -4.31 -2.44 -13.16
CA GLN A 225 -2.89 -2.63 -13.43
C GLN A 225 -2.54 -4.12 -13.45
N ASP A 226 -1.78 -4.53 -14.46
CA ASP A 226 -1.38 -5.92 -14.68
C ASP A 226 -0.67 -6.49 -13.44
N GLU A 227 0.27 -5.75 -12.85
CA GLU A 227 1.02 -6.17 -11.67
C GLU A 227 0.13 -6.45 -10.45
N TYR A 228 -0.97 -5.71 -10.29
CA TYR A 228 -1.94 -5.96 -9.23
C TYR A 228 -2.76 -7.22 -9.51
N LEU A 229 -3.17 -7.42 -10.77
CA LEU A 229 -3.91 -8.60 -11.18
C LEU A 229 -3.05 -9.87 -11.05
N GLU A 230 -1.74 -9.78 -11.30
CA GLU A 230 -0.79 -10.86 -11.01
C GLU A 230 -0.77 -11.20 -9.52
N ILE A 231 -0.74 -10.21 -8.61
CA ILE A 231 -0.80 -10.46 -7.16
C ILE A 231 -2.08 -11.24 -6.79
N MET A 232 -3.22 -10.84 -7.35
CA MET A 232 -4.50 -11.52 -7.11
C MET A 232 -4.54 -12.95 -7.66
N LEU A 233 -3.90 -13.20 -8.80
CA LEU A 233 -3.93 -14.51 -9.48
C LEU A 233 -2.87 -15.49 -8.95
N ASP A 234 -1.69 -14.98 -8.56
CA ASP A 234 -0.55 -15.77 -8.07
C ASP A 234 -0.71 -16.20 -6.60
N ASN A 235 -1.50 -15.46 -5.79
CA ASN A 235 -1.82 -15.85 -4.42
C ASN A 235 -3.15 -16.63 -4.38
N ASP A 236 -3.10 -17.91 -3.99
CA ASP A 236 -4.28 -18.79 -4.01
C ASP A 236 -5.40 -18.33 -3.08
N ASP A 237 -5.08 -17.82 -1.89
CA ASP A 237 -6.08 -17.38 -0.91
C ASP A 237 -6.76 -16.08 -1.38
N LEU A 238 -6.01 -15.13 -1.95
CA LEU A 238 -6.56 -13.94 -2.58
C LEU A 238 -7.40 -14.29 -3.80
N PHE A 239 -6.91 -15.18 -4.66
CA PHE A 239 -7.66 -15.68 -5.82
C PHE A 239 -8.98 -16.31 -5.39
N ASN A 240 -8.98 -17.18 -4.39
CA ASN A 240 -10.19 -17.82 -3.90
C ASN A 240 -11.19 -16.80 -3.33
N SER A 241 -10.70 -15.72 -2.72
CA SER A 241 -11.56 -14.67 -2.15
C SER A 241 -12.41 -13.92 -3.18
N ILE A 242 -12.05 -13.93 -4.48
CA ILE A 242 -12.82 -13.22 -5.51
C ILE A 242 -14.16 -13.90 -5.83
N PHE A 243 -14.29 -15.20 -5.51
CA PHE A 243 -15.50 -16.01 -5.72
C PHE A 243 -16.53 -15.87 -4.60
N GLU A 244 -16.16 -15.24 -3.48
CA GLU A 244 -17.03 -15.10 -2.31
C GLU A 244 -18.23 -14.19 -2.61
N ILE A 245 -19.43 -14.73 -2.45
CA ILE A 245 -20.68 -13.95 -2.48
C ILE A 245 -20.96 -13.46 -1.06
N LYS A 246 -20.71 -12.18 -0.79
CA LYS A 246 -20.85 -11.60 0.56
C LYS A 246 -21.62 -10.29 0.57
N PRO A 247 -22.26 -9.94 1.71
CA PRO A 247 -22.84 -8.61 1.87
C PRO A 247 -21.73 -7.55 1.95
N TYR A 248 -21.92 -6.46 1.23
CA TYR A 248 -21.08 -5.27 1.25
C TYR A 248 -21.95 -4.05 1.55
N GLU A 249 -21.67 -3.39 2.67
CA GLU A 249 -22.39 -2.18 3.08
C GLU A 249 -21.72 -0.92 2.50
N LEU A 250 -22.37 -0.32 1.50
CA LEU A 250 -21.97 0.98 0.97
C LEU A 250 -22.59 2.09 1.81
N LYS A 251 -21.76 2.84 2.55
CA LYS A 251 -22.19 4.05 3.26
C LYS A 251 -22.42 5.19 2.26
N MET A 252 -23.59 5.82 2.33
CA MET A 252 -23.98 6.86 1.39
C MET A 252 -23.33 8.20 1.73
N GLY A 253 -22.79 8.88 0.72
CA GLY A 253 -22.39 10.29 0.83
C GLY A 253 -23.60 11.22 1.06
N ASN A 254 -23.34 12.49 1.39
CA ASN A 254 -24.39 13.47 1.70
C ASN A 254 -25.45 13.65 0.59
N ILE A 255 -25.05 13.53 -0.68
CA ILE A 255 -25.98 13.57 -1.81
C ILE A 255 -26.83 12.31 -1.85
N GLY A 256 -26.19 11.14 -1.72
CA GLY A 256 -26.84 9.83 -1.70
C GLY A 256 -27.88 9.70 -0.59
N ARG A 257 -27.53 10.09 0.64
CA ARG A 257 -28.45 10.08 1.80
C ARG A 257 -29.69 10.94 1.55
N ARG A 258 -29.51 12.14 0.98
CA ARG A 258 -30.62 13.04 0.64
C ARG A 258 -31.53 12.49 -0.46
N LYS A 259 -30.95 11.87 -1.49
CA LYS A 259 -31.72 11.31 -2.61
C LYS A 259 -32.50 10.06 -2.21
N LYS A 260 -31.87 9.15 -1.45
CA LYS A 260 -32.42 7.82 -1.17
C LYS A 260 -33.04 7.67 0.22
N GLN A 261 -32.87 8.67 1.09
CA GLN A 261 -33.41 8.65 2.45
C GLN A 261 -32.94 7.44 3.29
N VAL A 262 -31.73 6.94 3.00
CA VAL A 262 -31.07 5.83 3.72
C VAL A 262 -29.61 6.18 3.99
N ASP A 263 -29.05 5.70 5.10
CA ASP A 263 -27.65 5.94 5.48
C ASP A 263 -26.67 5.02 4.72
N SER A 264 -27.09 3.81 4.37
CA SER A 264 -26.31 2.84 3.63
C SER A 264 -27.18 1.95 2.75
N ILE A 265 -26.54 1.29 1.78
CA ILE A 265 -27.14 0.25 0.94
C ILE A 265 -26.28 -1.00 1.07
N THR A 266 -26.92 -2.15 1.28
CA THR A 266 -26.21 -3.44 1.30
C THR A 266 -26.38 -4.12 -0.04
N TYR A 267 -25.27 -4.38 -0.72
CA TYR A 267 -25.20 -5.20 -1.92
C TYR A 267 -24.76 -6.60 -1.53
N ARG A 268 -25.28 -7.64 -2.17
CA ARG A 268 -24.80 -9.01 -1.98
C ARG A 268 -24.26 -9.52 -3.30
N SER A 269 -22.96 -9.37 -3.51
CA SER A 269 -22.32 -9.65 -4.79
C SER A 269 -20.98 -10.37 -4.62
N ILE A 270 -20.48 -10.92 -5.73
CA ILE A 270 -19.08 -11.35 -5.88
C ILE A 270 -18.14 -10.14 -5.90
N ASN A 271 -16.83 -10.39 -5.83
CA ASN A 271 -15.82 -9.33 -5.86
C ASN A 271 -15.72 -8.71 -7.27
N PRO A 272 -15.90 -7.38 -7.42
CA PRO A 272 -15.84 -6.72 -8.72
C PRO A 272 -14.55 -6.92 -9.51
N ILE A 273 -13.43 -7.24 -8.84
CA ILE A 273 -12.13 -7.45 -9.49
C ILE A 273 -12.12 -8.69 -10.41
N ILE A 274 -13.09 -9.60 -10.23
CA ILE A 274 -13.12 -10.90 -10.92
C ILE A 274 -13.09 -10.78 -12.45
N ASN A 275 -13.77 -9.78 -13.02
CA ASN A 275 -13.79 -9.57 -14.47
C ASN A 275 -12.47 -9.05 -15.01
N ASN A 276 -11.76 -8.21 -14.25
CA ASN A 276 -10.40 -7.80 -14.63
C ASN A 276 -9.41 -8.96 -14.48
N CYS A 277 -9.53 -9.77 -13.43
CA CYS A 277 -8.73 -10.99 -13.27
C CYS A 277 -8.97 -11.98 -14.42
N LEU A 278 -10.24 -12.18 -14.83
CA LEU A 278 -10.58 -13.01 -15.97
C LEU A 278 -10.00 -12.45 -17.27
N ARG A 279 -10.21 -11.16 -17.55
CA ARG A 279 -9.69 -10.51 -18.75
C ARG A 279 -8.17 -10.67 -18.85
N TYR A 280 -7.45 -10.44 -17.76
CA TYR A 280 -6.01 -10.59 -17.71
C TYR A 280 -5.59 -12.06 -17.89
N ALA A 281 -6.20 -13.00 -17.15
CA ALA A 281 -5.89 -14.42 -17.30
C ALA A 281 -6.14 -14.95 -18.73
N LEU A 282 -7.17 -14.45 -19.42
CA LEU A 282 -7.46 -14.79 -20.82
C LEU A 282 -6.45 -14.21 -21.83
N LYS A 283 -5.83 -13.06 -21.52
CA LYS A 283 -4.73 -12.49 -22.32
C LYS A 283 -3.41 -13.23 -22.10
N HIS A 284 -3.26 -13.91 -20.97
CA HIS A 284 -2.03 -14.56 -20.49
C HIS A 284 -2.25 -16.05 -20.18
N LEU A 285 -2.87 -16.78 -21.12
CA LEU A 285 -3.22 -18.19 -20.93
C LEU A 285 -2.01 -19.10 -20.73
N ASP A 286 -0.84 -18.72 -21.24
CA ASP A 286 0.42 -19.44 -21.03
C ASP A 286 0.77 -19.58 -19.55
N LYS A 287 0.43 -18.58 -18.72
CA LYS A 287 0.63 -18.61 -17.27
C LYS A 287 -0.65 -18.94 -16.50
N TYR A 288 -1.80 -18.38 -16.90
CA TYR A 288 -3.02 -18.35 -16.08
C TYR A 288 -4.21 -19.14 -16.63
N LYS A 289 -4.00 -20.06 -17.58
CA LYS A 289 -5.10 -20.87 -18.16
C LYS A 289 -5.98 -21.54 -17.10
N HIS A 290 -5.39 -22.15 -16.06
CA HIS A 290 -6.16 -22.79 -15.00
C HIS A 290 -7.04 -21.79 -14.23
N LYS A 291 -6.50 -20.61 -13.88
CA LYS A 291 -7.24 -19.55 -13.19
C LYS A 291 -8.40 -19.01 -14.06
N ALA A 292 -8.17 -18.83 -15.36
CA ALA A 292 -9.23 -18.44 -16.31
C ALA A 292 -10.34 -19.50 -16.37
N ILE A 293 -9.99 -20.79 -16.45
CA ILE A 293 -10.96 -21.90 -16.46
C ILE A 293 -11.80 -21.91 -15.19
N ASP A 294 -11.18 -21.70 -14.02
CA ASP A 294 -11.88 -21.70 -12.73
C ASP A 294 -12.89 -20.54 -12.65
N ILE A 295 -12.49 -19.34 -13.08
CA ILE A 295 -13.40 -18.20 -13.14
C ILE A 295 -14.56 -18.46 -14.12
N LEU A 296 -14.29 -19.00 -15.31
CA LEU A 296 -15.34 -19.30 -16.28
C LEU A 296 -16.32 -20.36 -15.77
N LYS A 297 -15.83 -21.44 -15.15
CA LYS A 297 -16.68 -22.48 -14.56
C LYS A 297 -17.57 -21.92 -13.45
N PHE A 298 -17.01 -21.08 -12.60
CA PHE A 298 -17.78 -20.37 -11.58
C PHE A 298 -18.84 -19.46 -12.24
N GLY A 299 -18.45 -18.65 -13.23
CA GLY A 299 -19.34 -17.73 -13.94
C GLY A 299 -20.50 -18.40 -14.66
N ILE A 300 -20.30 -19.57 -15.25
CA ILE A 300 -21.38 -20.35 -15.89
C ILE A 300 -22.49 -20.67 -14.88
N ASN A 301 -22.12 -21.08 -13.66
CA ASN A 301 -23.09 -21.42 -12.62
C ASN A 301 -23.68 -20.16 -11.98
N TYR A 302 -22.82 -19.17 -11.70
CA TYR A 302 -23.21 -17.92 -11.06
C TYR A 302 -24.21 -17.14 -11.93
N ASN A 303 -23.87 -16.87 -13.19
CA ASN A 303 -24.71 -16.08 -14.07
C ASN A 303 -26.09 -16.74 -14.31
N ARG A 304 -26.15 -18.08 -14.39
CA ARG A 304 -27.43 -18.82 -14.51
C ARG A 304 -28.29 -18.72 -13.25
N ARG A 305 -27.66 -18.65 -12.08
CA ARG A 305 -28.40 -18.42 -10.84
C ARG A 305 -29.00 -17.02 -10.83
N ILE A 306 -28.24 -16.01 -11.24
CA ILE A 306 -28.73 -14.63 -11.34
C ILE A 306 -29.90 -14.53 -12.31
N ASP A 307 -29.80 -15.14 -13.48
CA ASP A 307 -30.91 -15.28 -14.45
C ASP A 307 -32.18 -15.84 -13.81
N GLY A 308 -32.08 -16.93 -13.04
CA GLY A 308 -33.23 -17.50 -12.33
C GLY A 308 -33.86 -16.57 -11.27
N GLU A 309 -33.17 -15.50 -10.87
CA GLU A 309 -33.61 -14.52 -9.87
C GLU A 309 -34.16 -13.21 -10.50
N VAL A 310 -33.97 -12.97 -11.82
CA VAL A 310 -34.36 -11.72 -12.51
C VAL A 310 -35.05 -11.94 -13.86
N ASP A 311 -35.95 -11.03 -14.27
CA ASP A 311 -36.45 -11.00 -15.66
C ASP A 311 -35.45 -10.26 -16.55
N PHE A 312 -34.70 -10.99 -17.37
CA PHE A 312 -33.67 -10.46 -18.27
C PHE A 312 -34.08 -9.27 -19.16
N ASN A 313 -35.36 -9.13 -19.48
CA ASN A 313 -35.83 -8.01 -20.29
C ASN A 313 -35.75 -6.68 -19.54
N ASP A 314 -35.75 -6.73 -18.21
CA ASP A 314 -35.68 -5.57 -17.35
C ASP A 314 -34.23 -5.22 -16.95
N TYR A 315 -33.22 -6.00 -17.36
CA TYR A 315 -31.83 -5.81 -16.93
C TYR A 315 -30.82 -5.68 -18.08
N TYR A 316 -29.72 -4.97 -17.82
CA TYR A 316 -28.62 -4.81 -18.75
C TYR A 316 -27.27 -4.68 -18.05
N VAL A 317 -26.20 -5.05 -18.76
CA VAL A 317 -24.81 -4.84 -18.37
C VAL A 317 -24.42 -3.41 -18.71
N CYS A 318 -24.02 -2.63 -17.71
CA CYS A 318 -23.75 -1.21 -17.86
C CYS A 318 -22.26 -0.85 -17.97
N ASN A 319 -21.33 -1.78 -17.75
CA ASN A 319 -19.89 -1.54 -17.81
C ASN A 319 -19.08 -2.83 -18.05
N GLU A 320 -17.80 -2.64 -18.34
CA GLU A 320 -16.76 -3.65 -18.54
C GLU A 320 -16.38 -4.44 -17.29
N LEU A 321 -16.85 -4.00 -16.11
CA LEU A 321 -16.70 -4.72 -14.85
C LEU A 321 -17.88 -5.65 -14.55
N GLY A 322 -18.84 -5.77 -15.46
CA GLY A 322 -19.97 -6.69 -15.35
C GLY A 322 -21.12 -6.16 -14.49
N GLY A 323 -21.20 -4.85 -14.26
CA GLY A 323 -22.30 -4.26 -13.49
C GLY A 323 -23.65 -4.49 -14.13
N LEU A 324 -24.54 -5.19 -13.41
CA LEU A 324 -25.89 -5.49 -13.83
C LEU A 324 -26.86 -4.47 -13.21
N LYS A 325 -27.63 -3.78 -14.05
CA LYS A 325 -28.64 -2.79 -13.62
C LYS A 325 -30.01 -3.13 -14.17
N ASN A 326 -31.05 -2.72 -13.43
CA ASN A 326 -32.44 -2.80 -13.88
C ASN A 326 -32.82 -1.49 -14.59
N PHE A 327 -33.54 -1.53 -15.72
CA PHE A 327 -33.99 -0.32 -16.42
C PHE A 327 -34.89 0.62 -15.58
N ARG A 328 -35.49 0.10 -14.51
CA ARG A 328 -36.38 0.83 -13.58
C ARG A 328 -35.67 1.32 -12.32
N ASN A 329 -34.42 0.93 -12.07
CA ASN A 329 -33.65 1.31 -10.88
C ASN A 329 -32.27 1.84 -11.27
N GLU A 330 -31.85 2.96 -10.67
CA GLU A 330 -30.51 3.52 -10.90
C GLU A 330 -29.38 2.69 -10.25
N ASP A 331 -29.73 1.80 -9.32
CA ASP A 331 -28.79 0.98 -8.55
C ASP A 331 -28.33 -0.31 -9.24
N TYR A 332 -27.12 -0.72 -8.88
CA TYR A 332 -26.60 -2.04 -9.21
C TYR A 332 -27.41 -3.12 -8.53
N TYR A 333 -27.78 -4.13 -9.30
CA TYR A 333 -28.38 -5.35 -8.78
C TYR A 333 -27.29 -6.32 -8.36
N ASP A 334 -26.34 -6.60 -9.26
CA ASP A 334 -25.23 -7.52 -9.03
C ASP A 334 -24.07 -7.23 -10.01
N ILE A 335 -23.04 -8.06 -9.92
CA ILE A 335 -21.89 -8.10 -10.80
C ILE A 335 -21.89 -9.47 -11.48
N ILE A 336 -22.09 -9.50 -12.78
CA ILE A 336 -22.05 -10.73 -13.57
C ILE A 336 -20.67 -10.94 -14.17
N ILE A 337 -20.34 -12.19 -14.50
CA ILE A 337 -19.09 -12.50 -15.18
C ILE A 337 -19.28 -12.36 -16.69
N ILE A 338 -18.38 -11.62 -17.33
CA ILE A 338 -18.43 -11.36 -18.77
C ILE A 338 -17.07 -11.59 -19.41
N VAL A 339 -17.08 -11.83 -20.72
CA VAL A 339 -15.86 -11.95 -21.53
C VAL A 339 -15.94 -10.95 -22.67
N ASP A 340 -14.90 -10.14 -22.79
CA ASP A 340 -14.79 -9.06 -23.78
C ASP A 340 -13.47 -9.10 -24.56
N VAL A 341 -12.73 -10.21 -24.47
CA VAL A 341 -11.48 -10.45 -25.18
C VAL A 341 -11.61 -11.66 -26.10
N GLU A 342 -10.95 -11.58 -27.26
CA GLU A 342 -10.85 -12.70 -28.18
C GLU A 342 -9.81 -13.70 -27.68
N VAL A 343 -10.16 -14.98 -27.70
CA VAL A 343 -9.33 -16.06 -27.15
C VAL A 343 -9.16 -17.15 -28.20
N ASN A 344 -7.94 -17.65 -28.38
CA ASN A 344 -7.61 -18.71 -29.33
C ASN A 344 -7.20 -20.03 -28.67
N ASP A 345 -7.98 -20.49 -27.69
CA ASP A 345 -7.84 -21.80 -27.04
C ASP A 345 -9.21 -22.51 -27.04
N ASP A 346 -9.27 -23.74 -27.57
CA ASP A 346 -10.55 -24.43 -27.83
C ASP A 346 -11.32 -24.79 -26.56
N GLU A 347 -10.60 -25.15 -25.48
CA GLU A 347 -11.21 -25.46 -24.19
C GLU A 347 -11.83 -24.21 -23.57
N VAL A 348 -11.06 -23.11 -23.56
CA VAL A 348 -11.51 -21.83 -23.03
C VAL A 348 -12.68 -21.29 -23.86
N LYS A 349 -12.62 -21.35 -25.21
CA LYS A 349 -13.74 -20.99 -26.09
C LYS A 349 -15.01 -21.79 -25.77
N SER A 350 -14.87 -23.09 -25.53
CA SER A 350 -16.02 -23.94 -25.16
C SER A 350 -16.69 -23.48 -23.86
N LEU A 351 -15.90 -23.03 -22.87
CA LEU A 351 -16.42 -22.48 -21.62
C LEU A 351 -17.07 -21.09 -21.83
N ILE A 352 -16.44 -20.22 -22.62
CA ILE A 352 -16.99 -18.89 -22.96
C ILE A 352 -18.36 -19.05 -23.63
N ASN A 353 -18.50 -19.96 -24.58
CA ASN A 353 -19.78 -20.24 -25.28
C ASN A 353 -20.89 -20.78 -24.36
N ARG A 354 -20.54 -21.25 -23.16
CA ARG A 354 -21.50 -21.73 -22.15
C ARG A 354 -21.85 -20.66 -21.12
N LEU A 355 -21.10 -19.56 -21.09
CA LEU A 355 -21.38 -18.41 -20.24
C LEU A 355 -22.62 -17.69 -20.78
N LEU A 356 -23.51 -17.32 -19.88
CA LEU A 356 -24.77 -16.69 -20.27
C LEU A 356 -24.53 -15.26 -20.76
N GLU A 357 -25.07 -14.92 -21.92
CA GLU A 357 -24.99 -13.56 -22.49
C GLU A 357 -26.11 -12.67 -21.94
N PHE A 358 -25.75 -11.46 -21.51
CA PHE A 358 -26.67 -10.47 -20.98
C PHE A 358 -26.83 -9.31 -21.98
N ASN A 359 -28.01 -8.68 -21.97
CA ASN A 359 -28.26 -7.47 -22.75
C ASN A 359 -27.23 -6.39 -22.38
N LYS A 360 -26.64 -5.74 -23.38
CA LYS A 360 -25.75 -4.58 -23.17
C LYS A 360 -26.54 -3.30 -23.40
N LEU A 361 -26.20 -2.23 -22.67
CA LEU A 361 -26.73 -0.90 -22.98
C LEU A 361 -26.33 -0.55 -24.42
N LYS A 362 -27.32 -0.24 -25.28
CA LYS A 362 -27.10 0.15 -26.68
C LYS A 362 -26.60 1.57 -26.81
#